data_AF-A0A4P7YNG0-F1
#
_entry.id   AF-A0A4P7YNG0-F1
#
_cell.length_a   1.000
_cell.length_b   1.000
_cell.length_c   1.000
_cell.angle_alpha   90.00
_cell.angle_beta   90.00
_cell.angle_gamma   90.00
#
_symmetry.space_group_name_H-M   'P 1'
#
loop_
_entity.id
_entity.type
_entity.pdbx_description
1 polymer ?
#
loop_
_entity_poly.entity_id
_entity_poly.type
_entity_poly.pdbx_seq_one_letter_code
_entity_poly.pdbx_strand_id
1 'polypeptide(L)'
;MIGRYLLNVLIAIDQLLNALCGGCPDETISSRLGKMARGDYGPLWRRATAPLRWLVDAVFRTAFRQPRHCATSIEADEGAGDLLR
;
A
#
# COMPACT_ATOMS: atom_id res chain seq x y z
N MET A 1 -1.81 -23.26 -9.36
CA MET A 1 -0.42 -22.88 -8.98
C MET A 1 0.06 -21.62 -9.70
N ILE A 2 -0.11 -21.49 -11.03
CA ILE A 2 0.29 -20.29 -11.81
C ILE A 2 -0.32 -18.97 -11.29
N GLY A 3 -1.62 -18.94 -10.97
CA GLY A 3 -2.26 -17.71 -10.48
C GLY A 3 -1.68 -17.18 -9.16
N ARG A 4 -1.32 -18.08 -8.23
CA ARG A 4 -0.66 -17.70 -6.97
C ARG A 4 0.75 -17.19 -7.22
N TYR A 5 1.49 -17.84 -8.13
CA TYR A 5 2.83 -17.39 -8.50
C TYR A 5 2.80 -15.97 -9.09
N LEU A 6 1.93 -15.72 -10.07
CA LEU A 6 1.78 -14.40 -10.69
C LEU A 6 1.39 -13.34 -9.65
N LEU A 7 0.46 -13.66 -8.74
CA LEU A 7 0.09 -12.76 -7.65
C LEU A 7 1.28 -12.43 -6.75
N ASN A 8 2.08 -13.43 -6.36
CA ASN A 8 3.26 -13.21 -5.53
C ASN A 8 4.31 -12.33 -6.24
N VAL A 9 4.50 -12.51 -7.55
CA VAL A 9 5.39 -11.66 -8.34
C VAL A 9 4.89 -10.22 -8.39
N LEU A 10 3.57 -10.01 -8.55
CA LEU A 10 2.98 -8.67 -8.54
C LEU A 10 3.14 -7.98 -7.17
N ILE A 11 2.96 -8.71 -6.06
CA ILE A 11 3.19 -8.19 -4.71
C ILE A 11 4.66 -7.80 -4.53
N ALA A 12 5.60 -8.64 -4.95
CA ALA A 12 7.03 -8.34 -4.85
C ALA A 12 7.43 -7.10 -5.67
N ILE A 13 6.83 -6.89 -6.84
CA ILE A 13 7.04 -5.67 -7.64
C ILE A 13 6.49 -4.44 -6.90
N ASP A 14 5.31 -4.54 -6.30
CA ASP A 14 4.71 -3.46 -5.52
C ASP A 14 5.58 -3.06 -4.32
N GLN A 15 6.04 -4.04 -3.54
CA GLN A 15 6.96 -3.86 -2.42
C GLN A 15 8.30 -3.24 -2.87
N LEU A 16 8.86 -3.70 -4.01
CA LEU A 16 10.07 -3.10 -4.59
C LEU A 16 9.87 -1.63 -4.95
N LEU A 17 8.76 -1.29 -5.61
CA LEU A 17 8.46 0.10 -5.97
C LEU A 17 8.24 0.96 -4.72
N ASN A 18 7.63 0.41 -3.66
CA ASN A 18 7.51 1.11 -2.38
C ASN A 18 8.89 1.40 -1.78
N ALA A 19 9.78 0.42 -1.75
CA ALA A 19 11.15 0.56 -1.25
C ALA A 19 11.94 1.62 -2.04
N LEU A 20 11.85 1.61 -3.38
CA LEU A 20 12.48 2.62 -4.24
C LEU A 20 11.93 4.04 -3.97
N CYS A 21 10.67 4.15 -3.54
CA CYS A 21 10.05 5.40 -3.10
C CYS A 21 10.30 5.73 -1.61
N GLY A 22 11.31 5.12 -0.99
CA GLY A 22 11.68 5.34 0.41
C GLY A 22 10.67 4.80 1.43
N GLY A 23 9.87 3.80 1.04
CA GLY A 23 9.00 3.03 1.93
C GLY A 23 9.71 1.83 2.56
N CYS A 24 9.02 1.10 3.43
CA CYS A 24 9.58 -0.13 4.02
C CYS A 24 9.59 -1.26 2.96
N PRO A 25 10.66 -2.08 2.89
CA PRO A 25 10.77 -3.15 1.90
C PRO A 25 9.66 -4.20 1.94
N ASP A 26 9.05 -4.45 3.09
CA ASP A 26 7.96 -5.43 3.24
C ASP A 26 6.58 -4.79 3.13
N GLU A 27 6.49 -3.46 3.01
CA GLU A 27 5.22 -2.75 2.95
C GLU A 27 4.75 -2.55 1.50
N THR A 28 3.48 -2.85 1.25
CA THR A 28 2.83 -2.54 -0.03
C THR A 28 2.48 -1.06 -0.18
N ILE A 29 2.42 -0.54 -1.40
CA ILE A 29 2.01 0.84 -1.69
C ILE A 29 0.60 1.11 -1.17
N SER A 30 -0.31 0.14 -1.31
CA SER A 30 -1.68 0.28 -0.81
C SER A 30 -1.75 0.33 0.72
N SER A 31 -0.96 -0.48 1.44
CA SER A 31 -0.78 -0.41 2.91
C SER A 31 -0.28 0.98 3.33
N ARG A 32 0.78 1.47 2.68
CA ARG A 32 1.38 2.79 2.97
C ARG A 32 0.40 3.94 2.72
N LEU A 33 -0.35 3.92 1.62
CA LEU A 33 -1.41 4.89 1.32
C LEU A 33 -2.54 4.84 2.34
N GLY A 34 -2.86 3.64 2.83
CA GLY A 34 -3.77 3.43 3.95
C GLY A 34 -3.33 4.17 5.21
N LYS A 35 -2.07 3.97 5.62
CA LYS A 35 -1.46 4.60 6.81
C LYS A 35 -1.37 6.13 6.67
N MET A 36 -0.97 6.64 5.50
CA MET A 36 -1.00 8.08 5.21
C MET A 36 -2.39 8.67 5.36
N ALA A 37 -3.41 7.95 4.88
CA ALA A 37 -4.78 8.42 4.99
C ALA A 37 -5.35 8.32 6.42
N ARG A 38 -4.92 7.33 7.20
CA ARG A 38 -5.22 7.20 8.64
C ARG A 38 -4.60 8.33 9.46
N GLY A 39 -3.51 8.92 8.97
CA GLY A 39 -2.87 10.11 9.53
C GLY A 39 -1.48 9.86 10.10
N ASP A 40 -0.94 8.66 9.93
CA ASP A 40 0.33 8.21 10.52
C ASP A 40 1.54 9.06 10.06
N TYR A 41 1.40 9.74 8.91
CA TYR A 41 2.42 10.59 8.28
C TYR A 41 2.08 12.09 8.34
N GLY A 42 1.04 12.47 9.09
CA GLY A 42 0.59 13.86 9.24
C GLY A 42 -0.33 14.39 8.13
N PRO A 43 -0.89 15.60 8.31
CA PRO A 43 -1.99 16.13 7.49
C PRO A 43 -1.56 16.51 6.06
N LEU A 44 -0.29 16.85 5.85
CA LEU A 44 0.25 17.17 4.53
C LEU A 44 0.24 15.94 3.62
N TRP A 45 0.85 14.84 4.08
CA TRP A 45 0.93 13.58 3.32
C TRP A 45 -0.45 13.00 3.05
N ARG A 46 -1.36 13.04 4.03
CA ARG A 46 -2.77 12.65 3.85
C ARG A 46 -3.44 13.36 2.66
N ARG A 47 -3.17 14.65 2.46
CA ARG A 47 -3.75 15.44 1.35
C ARG A 47 -3.01 15.19 0.05
N ALA A 48 -1.67 15.16 0.10
CA ALA A 48 -0.82 14.97 -1.08
C ALA A 48 -1.07 13.62 -1.77
N THR A 49 -1.33 12.56 -0.99
CA THR A 49 -1.54 11.20 -1.52
C THR A 49 -3.01 10.81 -1.69
N ALA A 50 -3.95 11.67 -1.30
CA ALA A 50 -5.38 11.45 -1.53
C ALA A 50 -5.76 11.10 -2.99
N PRO A 51 -5.27 11.81 -4.03
CA PRO A 51 -5.63 11.46 -5.42
C PRO A 51 -5.07 10.09 -5.82
N LEU A 52 -3.84 9.77 -5.42
CA LEU A 52 -3.22 8.47 -5.70
C LEU A 52 -3.97 7.34 -4.98
N ARG A 53 -4.30 7.53 -3.69
CA ARG A 53 -5.14 6.58 -2.93
C ARG A 53 -6.48 6.35 -3.62
N TRP A 54 -7.15 7.42 -4.05
CA TRP A 54 -8.45 7.30 -4.71
C TRP A 54 -8.34 6.51 -6.01
N LEU A 55 -7.29 6.74 -6.80
CA LEU A 55 -7.01 5.97 -8.01
C LEU A 55 -6.81 4.48 -7.70
N VAL A 56 -5.98 4.14 -6.71
CA VAL A 56 -5.75 2.76 -6.28
C VAL A 56 -7.05 2.11 -5.78
N ASP A 57 -7.76 2.76 -4.86
CA ASP A 57 -9.06 2.26 -4.36
C ASP A 57 -10.09 2.08 -5.50
N ALA A 58 -10.08 2.95 -6.52
CA ALA A 58 -10.96 2.85 -7.68
C ALA A 58 -10.61 1.64 -8.56
N VAL A 59 -9.33 1.43 -8.86
CA VAL A 59 -8.86 0.25 -9.62
C VAL A 59 -9.22 -1.04 -8.90
N PHE A 60 -8.94 -1.13 -7.59
CA PHE A 60 -9.27 -2.33 -6.81
C PHE A 60 -10.77 -2.56 -6.66
N ARG A 61 -11.56 -1.49 -6.57
CA ARG A 61 -13.02 -1.59 -6.59
C ARG A 61 -13.55 -2.11 -7.93
N THR A 62 -13.07 -1.61 -9.05
CA THR A 62 -13.61 -1.94 -10.38
C THR A 62 -13.10 -3.28 -10.92
N ALA A 63 -11.80 -3.54 -10.81
CA ALA A 63 -11.17 -4.73 -11.36
C ALA A 63 -11.24 -5.95 -10.42
N PHE A 64 -11.23 -5.73 -9.10
CA PHE A 64 -11.12 -6.81 -8.10
C PHE A 64 -12.28 -6.87 -7.10
N ARG A 65 -13.28 -5.97 -7.20
CA ARG A 65 -14.43 -5.86 -6.28
C ARG A 65 -14.01 -5.69 -4.80
N GLN A 66 -12.89 -5.01 -4.57
CA GLN A 66 -12.38 -4.73 -3.22
C GLN A 66 -12.57 -3.25 -2.88
N PRO A 67 -13.67 -2.86 -2.21
CA PRO A 67 -13.90 -1.48 -1.82
C PRO A 67 -12.96 -1.07 -0.67
N ARG A 68 -12.38 0.13 -0.78
CA ARG A 68 -11.46 0.70 0.24
C ARG A 68 -10.21 -0.16 0.48
N HIS A 69 -9.67 -0.73 -0.60
CA HIS A 69 -8.50 -1.61 -0.56
C HIS A 69 -7.34 -1.03 0.27
N CYS A 70 -6.98 0.24 0.09
CA CYS A 70 -5.87 0.84 0.84
C CYS A 70 -6.12 0.85 2.37
N ALA A 71 -7.37 0.99 2.81
CA ALA A 71 -7.69 0.97 4.24
C ALA A 71 -7.68 -0.45 4.82
N THR A 72 -8.00 -1.46 4.02
CA THR A 72 -8.02 -2.86 4.43
C THR A 72 -6.65 -3.53 4.36
N SER A 73 -5.77 -3.03 3.51
CA SER A 73 -4.41 -3.54 3.33
C SER A 73 -3.42 -3.00 4.36
N ILE A 74 -3.88 -2.28 5.39
CA ILE A 74 -2.98 -1.78 6.42
C ILE A 74 -2.57 -2.95 7.32
N GLU A 75 -1.30 -3.33 7.24
CA GLU A 75 -0.66 -4.23 8.19
C GLU A 75 0.07 -3.37 9.25
N ALA A 76 -0.13 -3.72 10.53
CA ALA A 76 0.25 -2.87 11.66
C ALA A 76 1.70 -3.07 12.11
N ASP A 77 2.27 -4.23 11.78
CA ASP A 77 3.67 -4.58 11.88
C ASP A 77 4.47 -3.87 10.79
N GLU A 78 4.06 -3.92 9.53
CA GLU A 78 4.78 -3.30 8.40
C GLU A 78 5.11 -1.79 8.59
N GLY A 79 6.24 -1.34 8.04
CA GLY A 79 6.56 0.08 7.88
C GLY A 79 7.82 0.52 8.64
N ALA A 80 7.95 1.83 8.91
CA ALA A 80 9.15 2.40 9.54
C ALA A 80 9.49 1.83 10.94
N GLY A 81 8.53 1.17 11.59
CA GLY A 81 8.74 0.49 12.87
C GLY A 81 9.49 -0.84 12.78
N ASP A 82 9.58 -1.45 11.60
CA ASP A 82 10.16 -2.79 11.42
C ASP A 82 11.67 -2.79 11.21
N LEU A 83 12.24 -1.76 10.59
CA LEU A 83 13.68 -1.72 10.28
C LEU A 83 14.58 -1.53 11.53
N LEU A 84 13.99 -1.24 12.68
CA LEU A 84 14.69 -0.95 13.94
C LEU A 84 14.31 -1.91 15.08
N ARG A 85 13.53 -2.96 14.79
CA ARG A 85 13.23 -4.07 15.71
C ARG A 85 14.10 -5.28 15.38
#